data_AF-A0A2T2TTH1-F1
#
_entry.id   AF-A0A2T2TTH1-F1
#
_cell.length_a   1.000
_cell.length_b   1.000
_cell.length_c   1.000
_cell.angle_alpha   90.00
_cell.angle_beta   90.00
_cell.angle_gamma   90.00
#
_symmetry.space_group_name_H-M   'P 1'
#
loop_
_entity.id
_entity.type
_entity.pdbx_description
1 polymer ?
#
loop_
_entity_poly.entity_id
_entity_poly.type
_entity_poly.pdbx_seq_one_letter_code
_entity_poly.pdbx_strand_id
1 'polypeptide(L)'
;MADYAHPEVLVSTEWAADHLDAPDDVRFVEANEDVLLYKTGHLPGAVNVDWVQDLQDDPVRDFIGPDEFAALCSRLGISPDTKVVFYGDKNNWWACYAFWVFKLYGHEDCA
;
A
#
# COMPACT_ATOMS: atom_id res chain seq x y z
N MET A 1 -11.08 1.48 17.65
CA MET A 1 -11.18 0.48 16.55
C MET A 1 -11.41 -0.94 17.04
N ALA A 2 -11.27 -1.25 18.35
CA ALA A 2 -11.38 -2.61 18.88
C ALA A 2 -12.72 -3.34 18.64
N ASP A 3 -13.78 -2.61 18.25
CA ASP A 3 -15.11 -3.18 18.02
C ASP A 3 -15.31 -3.73 16.59
N TYR A 4 -14.33 -3.57 15.69
CA TYR A 4 -14.39 -4.17 14.35
C TYR A 4 -14.09 -5.68 14.40
N ALA A 5 -14.56 -6.42 13.40
CA ALA A 5 -14.28 -7.86 13.30
C ALA A 5 -12.78 -8.15 13.08
N HIS A 6 -12.10 -7.25 12.35
CA HIS A 6 -10.67 -7.31 12.05
C HIS A 6 -10.06 -5.93 12.37
N PRO A 7 -9.84 -5.59 13.65
CA PRO A 7 -9.25 -4.30 14.00
C PRO A 7 -7.76 -4.19 13.64
N GLU A 8 -7.08 -5.31 13.38
CA GLU A 8 -5.66 -5.39 13.05
C GLU A 8 -5.31 -4.83 11.65
N VAL A 9 -6.29 -4.74 10.75
CA VAL A 9 -6.14 -4.21 9.39
C VAL A 9 -6.47 -2.72 9.27
N LEU A 10 -6.53 -2.00 10.40
CA LEU A 10 -6.73 -0.55 10.42
C LEU A 10 -5.82 0.08 11.47
N VAL A 11 -5.13 1.15 11.09
CA VAL A 11 -4.31 1.97 11.99
C VAL A 11 -4.86 3.38 12.13
N SER A 12 -4.62 4.02 13.28
CA SER A 12 -4.95 5.43 13.45
C SER A 12 -3.84 6.31 12.87
N THR A 13 -4.16 7.58 12.60
CA THR A 13 -3.14 8.56 12.21
C THR A 13 -2.11 8.82 13.32
N GLU A 14 -2.50 8.65 14.58
CA GLU A 14 -1.59 8.71 15.73
C GLU A 14 -0.60 7.54 15.70
N TRP A 15 -1.11 6.31 15.50
CA TRP A 15 -0.25 5.14 15.31
C TRP A 15 0.69 5.34 14.12
N ALA A 16 0.19 5.86 12.99
CA ALA A 16 1.03 6.13 11.83
C ALA A 16 2.16 7.11 12.14
N ALA A 17 1.87 8.21 12.84
CA ALA A 17 2.86 9.19 13.24
C ALA A 17 3.97 8.61 14.14
N ASP A 18 3.60 7.71 15.06
CA ASP A 18 4.54 7.04 15.97
C ASP A 18 5.45 6.01 15.27
N HIS A 19 5.11 5.59 14.04
CA HIS A 19 5.83 4.54 13.30
C HIS A 19 6.51 5.05 12.02
N LEU A 20 6.57 6.37 11.78
CA LEU A 20 7.21 6.94 10.59
C LEU A 20 8.71 6.63 10.47
N ASP A 21 9.39 6.45 11.61
CA ASP A 21 10.85 6.24 11.69
C ASP A 21 11.25 4.75 11.77
N ALA A 22 10.33 3.82 11.47
CA ALA A 22 10.57 2.36 11.49
C ALA A 22 10.41 1.70 10.10
N PRO A 23 11.18 2.12 9.07
CA PRO A 23 10.95 1.71 7.68
C PRO A 23 11.23 0.24 7.38
N ASP A 24 12.01 -0.44 8.23
CA ASP A 24 12.33 -1.86 8.06
C ASP A 24 11.16 -2.77 8.51
N ASP A 25 10.33 -2.28 9.45
CA ASP A 25 9.19 -3.02 10.00
C ASP A 25 7.85 -2.59 9.36
N VAL A 26 7.71 -1.29 9.04
CA VAL A 26 6.47 -0.69 8.52
C VAL A 26 6.74 0.06 7.23
N ARG A 27 5.93 -0.22 6.20
CA ARG A 27 5.97 0.50 4.92
C ARG A 27 4.66 1.20 4.61
N PHE A 28 4.69 2.53 4.58
CA PHE A 28 3.55 3.34 4.15
C PHE A 28 3.49 3.39 2.61
N VAL A 29 2.34 3.03 2.05
CA VAL A 29 2.04 3.04 0.62
C VAL A 29 0.93 4.05 0.35
N GLU A 30 1.25 5.08 -0.44
CA GLU A 30 0.28 6.06 -0.93
C GLU A 30 -0.24 5.63 -2.31
N ALA A 31 -1.55 5.40 -2.41
CA ALA A 31 -2.24 5.09 -3.66
C ALA A 31 -3.45 6.01 -3.84
N ASN A 32 -3.41 6.86 -4.88
CA ASN A 32 -4.39 7.91 -5.13
C ASN A 32 -5.11 7.69 -6.46
N GLU A 33 -6.28 8.33 -6.61
CA GLU A 33 -6.92 8.53 -7.91
C GLU A 33 -6.08 9.48 -8.78
N ASP A 34 -5.66 10.60 -8.19
CA ASP A 34 -4.76 11.54 -8.82
C ASP A 34 -3.30 11.10 -8.66
N VAL A 35 -2.75 10.48 -9.70
CA VAL A 35 -1.36 9.98 -9.75
C VAL A 35 -0.30 11.09 -9.58
N LEU A 36 -0.66 12.36 -9.73
CA LEU A 36 0.26 13.48 -9.54
C LEU A 36 0.32 13.96 -8.08
N LEU A 37 -0.66 13.58 -7.25
CA LEU A 37 -0.81 14.10 -5.89
C LEU A 37 0.39 13.78 -4.99
N TYR A 38 0.93 12.55 -5.10
CA TYR A 38 2.09 12.11 -4.32
C TYR A 38 3.27 13.08 -4.45
N LYS A 39 3.51 13.61 -5.64
CA LYS A 39 4.66 14.51 -5.90
C LYS A 39 4.51 15.89 -5.25
N THR A 40 3.31 16.23 -4.77
CA THR A 40 3.02 17.51 -4.10
C THR A 40 3.36 17.48 -2.61
N GLY A 41 3.40 16.29 -2.00
CA GLY A 41 3.72 16.06 -0.60
C GLY A 41 3.07 14.77 -0.11
N HIS A 42 3.80 13.99 0.68
CA HIS A 42 3.41 12.67 1.19
C HIS A 42 4.03 12.43 2.57
N LEU A 43 3.63 11.36 3.27
CA LEU A 43 4.24 10.99 4.54
C LEU A 43 5.75 10.72 4.36
N PRO A 44 6.61 11.16 5.30
CA PRO A 44 8.04 10.86 5.24
C PRO A 44 8.31 9.36 5.07
N GLY A 45 9.13 9.01 4.08
CA GLY A 45 9.50 7.63 3.81
C GLY A 45 8.42 6.79 3.11
N ALA A 46 7.20 7.30 2.89
CA ALA A 46 6.18 6.59 2.12
C ALA A 46 6.64 6.33 0.68
N VAL A 47 6.02 5.34 0.05
CA VAL A 47 6.21 5.04 -1.38
C VAL A 47 4.90 5.18 -2.12
N ASN A 48 4.99 5.44 -3.41
CA ASN A 48 3.82 5.52 -4.27
C ASN A 48 3.57 4.17 -4.97
N VAL A 49 2.30 3.79 -5.04
CA VAL A 49 1.81 2.76 -5.96
C VAL A 49 0.84 3.41 -6.94
N ASP A 50 1.20 3.41 -8.21
CA ASP A 50 0.32 3.84 -9.31
C ASP A 50 -0.52 2.65 -9.76
N TRP A 51 -1.84 2.72 -9.58
CA TRP A 51 -2.73 1.60 -9.88
C TRP A 51 -2.74 1.20 -11.35
N VAL A 52 -2.41 2.12 -12.27
CA VAL A 52 -2.35 1.85 -13.71
C VAL A 52 -1.02 1.23 -14.08
N GLN A 53 0.09 1.80 -13.60
CA GLN A 53 1.43 1.40 -14.03
C GLN A 53 1.99 0.22 -13.24
N ASP A 54 1.60 0.07 -11.98
CA ASP A 54 2.22 -0.89 -11.08
C ASP A 54 1.36 -2.14 -10.84
N LEU A 55 0.03 -2.05 -11.02
CA LEU A 55 -0.88 -3.15 -10.63
C LEU A 55 -1.65 -3.78 -11.80
N GLN A 56 -1.60 -3.19 -13.00
CA GLN A 56 -2.31 -3.68 -14.19
C GLN A 56 -1.34 -4.24 -15.22
N ASP A 57 -1.75 -5.31 -15.89
CA ASP A 57 -1.10 -5.80 -17.10
C ASP A 57 -1.46 -4.90 -18.32
N ASP A 58 -0.58 -4.86 -19.32
CA ASP A 58 -0.77 -4.16 -20.59
C ASP A 58 -0.21 -5.06 -21.71
N PRO A 59 -1.05 -5.53 -22.66
CA PRO A 59 -2.37 -5.00 -23.04
C PRO A 59 -3.58 -5.76 -22.50
N VAL A 60 -3.39 -6.78 -21.67
CA VAL A 60 -4.50 -7.57 -21.16
C VAL A 60 -5.13 -6.85 -19.98
N ARG A 61 -6.47 -6.79 -19.95
CA ARG A 61 -7.20 -6.25 -18.80
C ARG A 61 -7.20 -7.26 -17.65
N ASP A 62 -6.06 -7.41 -17.01
CA ASP A 62 -5.83 -8.25 -15.83
C ASP A 62 -4.79 -7.57 -14.91
N PHE A 63 -4.57 -8.14 -13.73
CA PHE A 63 -3.48 -7.72 -12.85
C PHE A 63 -2.14 -8.27 -13.34
N ILE A 64 -1.04 -7.66 -12.89
CA ILE A 64 0.31 -8.13 -13.18
C ILE A 64 0.55 -9.58 -12.67
N GLY A 65 1.57 -10.27 -13.17
CA GLY A 65 1.91 -11.60 -12.67
C GLY A 65 2.57 -11.59 -11.28
N PRO A 66 2.73 -12.76 -10.63
CA PRO A 66 3.40 -12.88 -9.34
C PRO A 66 4.87 -12.41 -9.36
N ASP A 67 5.58 -12.61 -10.47
CA ASP A 67 6.98 -12.21 -10.60
C ASP A 67 7.11 -10.68 -10.69
N GLU A 68 6.21 -10.03 -11.44
CA GLU A 68 6.11 -8.58 -11.49
C GLU A 68 5.71 -8.00 -10.13
N PHE A 69 4.80 -8.66 -9.40
CA PHE A 69 4.41 -8.22 -8.05
C PHE A 69 5.57 -8.35 -7.07
N ALA A 70 6.34 -9.43 -7.12
CA ALA A 70 7.55 -9.59 -6.32
C ALA A 70 8.61 -8.53 -6.66
N ALA A 71 8.75 -8.16 -7.94
CA ALA A 71 9.63 -7.08 -8.38
C ALA A 71 9.14 -5.70 -7.89
N LEU A 72 7.82 -5.46 -7.92
CA LEU A 72 7.19 -4.26 -7.35
C LEU A 72 7.52 -4.15 -5.86
N CYS A 73 7.23 -5.18 -5.07
CA CYS A 73 7.52 -5.21 -3.64
C CYS A 73 9.02 -4.96 -3.35
N SER A 74 9.91 -5.60 -4.11
CA SER A 74 11.36 -5.39 -4.00
C SER A 74 11.76 -3.94 -4.27
N ARG A 75 11.19 -3.30 -5.30
CA ARG A 75 11.43 -1.88 -5.62
C ARG A 75 10.93 -0.94 -4.52
N LEU A 76 9.82 -1.31 -3.88
CA LEU A 76 9.20 -0.53 -2.80
C LEU A 76 9.85 -0.77 -1.43
N GLY A 77 10.74 -1.76 -1.30
CA GLY A 77 11.34 -2.15 -0.02
C GLY A 77 10.39 -2.94 0.88
N ILE A 78 9.49 -3.71 0.29
CA ILE A 78 8.51 -4.55 1.00
C ILE A 78 8.98 -5.99 0.94
N SER A 79 9.30 -6.55 2.10
CA SER A 79 9.56 -7.98 2.28
C SER A 79 8.28 -8.71 2.69
N PRO A 80 8.22 -10.06 2.64
CA PRO A 80 7.02 -10.80 3.06
C PRO A 80 6.56 -10.51 4.50
N ASP A 81 7.49 -10.16 5.40
CA ASP A 81 7.21 -9.90 6.82
C ASP A 81 6.95 -8.41 7.12
N THR A 82 7.06 -7.53 6.12
CA THR A 82 6.87 -6.09 6.29
C THR A 82 5.39 -5.78 6.51
N LYS A 83 5.06 -4.97 7.53
CA LYS A 83 3.70 -4.44 7.69
C LYS A 83 3.46 -3.33 6.66
N VAL A 84 2.51 -3.52 5.76
CA VAL A 84 2.20 -2.52 4.72
C VAL A 84 0.96 -1.73 5.12
N VAL A 85 1.08 -0.40 5.19
CA VAL A 85 0.00 0.50 5.57
C VAL A 85 -0.41 1.36 4.38
N PHE A 86 -1.65 1.22 3.93
CA PHE A 86 -2.16 1.89 2.74
C PHE A 86 -2.94 3.16 3.12
N TYR A 87 -2.67 4.25 2.41
CA TYR A 87 -3.45 5.47 2.52
C TYR A 87 -3.55 6.18 1.17
N GLY A 88 -4.52 7.08 1.03
CA GLY A 88 -4.68 7.85 -0.19
C GLY A 88 -5.82 8.86 -0.12
N ASP A 89 -6.03 9.55 -1.23
CA ASP A 89 -7.12 10.48 -1.39
C ASP A 89 -8.50 9.79 -1.44
N LYS A 90 -9.56 10.61 -1.53
CA LYS A 90 -10.95 10.15 -1.73
C LYS A 90 -11.42 9.07 -0.75
N ASN A 91 -11.12 9.26 0.54
CA ASN A 91 -11.49 8.32 1.60
C ASN A 91 -10.90 6.92 1.38
N ASN A 92 -9.62 6.84 0.99
CA ASN A 92 -8.85 5.60 0.79
C ASN A 92 -9.36 4.71 -0.34
N TRP A 93 -9.99 5.27 -1.39
CA TRP A 93 -10.55 4.44 -2.45
C TRP A 93 -9.47 3.60 -3.16
N TRP A 94 -8.40 4.24 -3.65
CA TRP A 94 -7.31 3.54 -4.32
C TRP A 94 -6.34 2.86 -3.35
N ALA A 95 -6.24 3.34 -2.11
CA ALA A 95 -5.55 2.65 -1.03
C ALA A 95 -6.19 1.29 -0.71
N CYS A 96 -7.53 1.23 -0.63
CA CYS A 96 -8.26 -0.02 -0.41
C CYS A 96 -8.14 -0.97 -1.61
N TYR A 97 -8.12 -0.43 -2.84
CA TYR A 97 -7.83 -1.22 -4.04
C TYR A 97 -6.42 -1.83 -3.98
N ALA A 98 -5.39 -1.05 -3.64
CA ALA A 98 -4.03 -1.55 -3.49
C ALA A 98 -3.94 -2.60 -2.37
N PHE A 99 -4.55 -2.36 -1.22
CA PHE A 99 -4.69 -3.34 -0.13
C PHE A 99 -5.27 -4.66 -0.65
N TRP A 100 -6.35 -4.61 -1.44
CA TRP A 100 -6.98 -5.79 -2.01
C TRP A 100 -6.05 -6.55 -2.97
N VAL A 101 -5.29 -5.84 -3.81
CA VAL A 101 -4.31 -6.46 -4.71
C VAL A 101 -3.17 -7.11 -3.93
N PHE A 102 -2.65 -6.47 -2.89
CA PHE A 102 -1.63 -7.07 -2.03
C PHE A 102 -2.15 -8.34 -1.33
N LYS A 103 -3.40 -8.33 -0.86
CA LYS A 103 -4.07 -9.52 -0.33
C LYS A 103 -4.27 -10.61 -1.37
N LEU A 104 -4.55 -10.27 -2.63
CA LEU A 104 -4.67 -11.23 -3.73
C LEU A 104 -3.38 -12.03 -3.93
N TYR A 105 -2.22 -11.38 -3.81
CA TYR A 105 -0.91 -12.05 -3.88
C TYR A 105 -0.42 -12.64 -2.55
N GLY A 106 -1.24 -12.57 -1.49
CA GLY A 106 -0.98 -13.25 -0.23
C GLY A 106 -0.14 -12.46 0.78
N HIS A 107 -0.02 -11.13 0.66
CA HIS A 107 0.66 -10.33 1.68
C HIS A 107 -0.14 -10.30 2.99
N GLU A 108 0.42 -10.87 4.05
CA GLU A 108 -0.36 -11.16 5.27
C GLU A 108 -0.57 -9.94 6.17
N ASP A 109 0.45 -9.13 6.43
CA ASP A 109 0.32 -7.96 7.32
C ASP A 109 0.07 -6.67 6.51
N CYS A 110 -1.21 -6.37 6.27
CA CYS A 110 -1.66 -5.14 5.62
C CYS A 110 -2.63 -4.39 6.54
N ALA A 111 -2.57 -3.06 6.55
CA ALA A 111 -3.50 -2.19 7.26
C ALA A 111 -3.78 -0.87 6.53
#